data_AF-A0A382EZ31-F1
#
_entry.id   AF-A0A382EZ31-F1
#
_cell.length_a   1.000
_cell.length_b   1.000
_cell.length_c   1.000
_cell.angle_alpha   90.00
_cell.angle_beta   90.00
_cell.angle_gamma   90.00
#
_symmetry.space_group_name_H-M   'P 1'
#
loop_
_entity.id
_entity.type
_entity.pdbx_description
1 polymer ?
#
loop_
_entity_poly.entity_id
_entity_poly.type
_entity_poly.pdbx_seq_one_letter_code
_entity_poly.pdbx_strand_id
1 'polypeptide(L)'
;MGRPINKRNFGTAAGNIQVTSWRKAAGAESQTAGSIVKQKSTSKFLVNANGVEEVMTLVNKAQGALDPSEFIVNAKDDSGTATQVTKFFNRTVITEGTDKYPYTLSDSNAASASVRTVDVIT
;
A
#
# COMPACT_ATOMS: atom_id res chain seq x y z
N MET A 1 14.60 -7.94 -10.42
CA MET A 1 13.58 -7.68 -9.39
C MET A 1 14.29 -7.39 -8.08
N GLY A 2 14.03 -6.24 -7.43
CA GLY A 2 14.54 -5.97 -6.08
C GLY A 2 14.00 -6.99 -5.08
N ARG A 3 14.61 -7.09 -3.89
CA ARG A 3 14.19 -8.06 -2.87
C ARG A 3 12.69 -7.87 -2.54
N PRO A 4 11.87 -8.93 -2.60
CA PRO A 4 10.46 -8.88 -2.24
C PRO A 4 10.23 -8.36 -0.82
N ILE A 5 9.02 -7.86 -0.56
CA ILE A 5 8.60 -7.43 0.78
C ILE A 5 8.63 -8.63 1.73
N ASN A 6 8.98 -8.37 2.98
CA ASN A 6 8.93 -9.40 4.01
C ASN A 6 7.49 -9.89 4.21
N LYS A 7 7.29 -11.21 4.15
CA LYS A 7 5.97 -11.84 4.30
C LYS A 7 5.30 -11.54 5.65
N ARG A 8 6.08 -11.18 6.67
CA ARG A 8 5.54 -10.78 7.98
C ARG A 8 4.68 -9.51 7.93
N ASN A 9 4.78 -8.71 6.87
CA ASN A 9 4.01 -7.47 6.69
C ASN A 9 2.73 -7.70 5.88
N PHE A 10 2.39 -8.96 5.58
CA PHE A 10 1.21 -9.37 4.81
C PHE A 10 0.15 -9.99 5.72
N GLY A 11 -1.10 -9.91 5.27
CA GLY A 11 -2.28 -10.45 5.96
C GLY A 11 -3.04 -9.41 6.76
N THR A 12 -3.99 -9.86 7.56
CA THR A 12 -5.00 -9.02 8.23
C THR A 12 -4.65 -8.63 9.67
N ALA A 13 -3.48 -9.03 10.18
CA ALA A 13 -3.09 -8.72 11.55
C ALA A 13 -2.73 -7.23 11.72
N ALA A 14 -2.96 -6.69 12.92
CA ALA A 14 -2.58 -5.32 13.26
C ALA A 14 -1.07 -5.10 13.06
N GLY A 15 -0.69 -3.95 12.51
CA GLY A 15 0.69 -3.61 12.17
C GLY A 15 1.17 -4.13 10.80
N ASN A 16 0.35 -4.90 10.08
CA ASN A 16 0.60 -5.22 8.68
C ASN A 16 0.28 -4.03 7.77
N ILE A 17 0.82 -4.06 6.54
CA ILE A 17 0.54 -3.03 5.54
C ILE A 17 -0.95 -3.00 5.22
N GLN A 18 -1.57 -1.84 5.38
CA GLN A 18 -2.95 -1.61 5.01
C GLN A 18 -3.07 -1.26 3.52
N VAL A 19 -4.00 -1.92 2.83
CA VAL A 19 -4.52 -1.40 1.56
C VAL A 19 -5.53 -0.33 1.89
N THR A 20 -5.24 0.92 1.54
CA THR A 20 -6.08 2.07 1.87
C THR A 20 -7.42 2.02 1.13
N SER A 21 -7.37 1.76 -0.18
CA SER A 21 -8.57 1.65 -1.02
C SER A 21 -8.29 0.75 -2.19
N TRP A 22 -9.35 0.14 -2.70
CA TRP A 22 -9.27 -0.86 -3.73
C TRP A 22 -10.54 -0.83 -4.59
N ARG A 23 -10.40 -1.19 -5.87
CA ARG A 23 -11.52 -1.42 -6.76
C ARG A 23 -11.37 -2.76 -7.44
N LYS A 24 -12.28 -3.70 -7.11
CA LYS A 24 -12.33 -5.03 -7.73
C LYS A 24 -12.55 -4.92 -9.24
N ALA A 25 -12.25 -5.98 -9.98
CA ALA A 25 -12.54 -6.05 -11.42
C ALA A 25 -13.99 -5.69 -11.74
N ALA A 26 -14.92 -6.12 -10.87
CA ALA A 26 -16.33 -5.77 -10.95
C ALA A 26 -16.75 -4.95 -9.73
N GLY A 27 -17.45 -3.84 -9.98
CA GLY A 27 -18.03 -2.98 -8.95
C GLY A 27 -17.39 -1.59 -8.86
N ALA A 28 -17.90 -0.84 -7.89
CA ALA A 28 -17.37 0.46 -7.53
C ALA A 28 -16.11 0.32 -6.67
N GLU A 29 -15.35 1.41 -6.59
CA GLU A 29 -14.26 1.53 -5.63
C GLU A 29 -14.78 1.42 -4.20
N SER A 30 -14.02 0.72 -3.35
CA SER A 30 -14.22 0.70 -1.91
C SER A 30 -13.10 1.43 -1.21
N GLN A 31 -13.51 2.29 -0.27
CA GLN A 31 -12.61 3.04 0.62
C GLN A 31 -12.37 2.31 1.95
N THR A 32 -12.87 1.08 2.09
CA THR A 32 -12.62 0.23 3.24
C THR A 32 -11.21 -0.36 3.19
N ALA A 33 -10.56 -0.45 4.35
CA ALA A 33 -9.26 -1.11 4.45
C ALA A 33 -9.28 -2.54 3.90
N GLY A 34 -8.25 -2.89 3.13
CA GLY A 34 -7.95 -4.26 2.68
C GLY A 34 -6.58 -4.71 3.16
N SER A 35 -6.16 -5.91 2.77
CA SER A 35 -4.83 -6.43 3.13
C SER A 35 -4.10 -7.08 1.94
N ILE A 36 -2.78 -6.99 1.95
CA ILE A 36 -1.94 -7.68 0.97
C ILE A 36 -1.76 -9.13 1.42
N VAL A 37 -2.09 -10.09 0.56
CA VAL A 37 -1.91 -11.53 0.80
C VAL A 37 -0.55 -12.00 0.28
N LYS A 38 -0.20 -11.58 -0.95
CA LYS A 38 1.05 -12.00 -1.59
C LYS A 38 1.50 -11.03 -2.68
N GLN A 39 2.80 -10.77 -2.73
CA GLN A 39 3.42 -10.07 -3.86
C GLN A 39 3.50 -10.97 -5.11
N LYS A 40 2.99 -10.50 -6.26
CA LYS A 40 3.00 -11.23 -7.54
C LYS A 40 4.02 -10.65 -8.51
N SER A 41 4.19 -9.34 -8.51
CA SER A 41 5.19 -8.60 -9.29
C SER A 41 5.62 -7.35 -8.52
N THR A 42 6.33 -6.42 -9.16
CA THR A 42 6.75 -5.15 -8.56
C THR A 42 5.54 -4.26 -8.24
N SER A 43 4.53 -4.26 -9.12
CA SER A 43 3.31 -3.46 -8.97
C SER A 43 2.03 -4.31 -8.87
N LYS A 44 2.11 -5.64 -8.94
CA LYS A 44 0.93 -6.51 -8.86
C LYS A 44 0.96 -7.35 -7.58
N PHE A 45 -0.18 -7.41 -6.90
CA PHE A 45 -0.33 -8.05 -5.60
C PHE A 45 -1.64 -8.82 -5.55
N LEU A 46 -1.65 -9.95 -4.86
CA LEU A 46 -2.89 -10.58 -4.42
C LEU A 46 -3.37 -9.82 -3.19
N VAL A 47 -4.52 -9.18 -3.28
CA VAL A 47 -5.12 -8.33 -2.25
C VAL A 47 -6.42 -8.98 -1.79
N ASN A 48 -6.61 -9.07 -0.47
CA ASN A 48 -7.89 -9.40 0.13
C ASN A 48 -8.72 -8.11 0.20
N ALA A 49 -9.65 -7.99 -0.74
CA ALA A 49 -10.60 -6.89 -0.91
C ALA A 49 -11.92 -7.25 -0.21
N ASN A 50 -11.89 -7.23 1.13
CA ASN A 50 -13.03 -7.57 2.00
C ASN A 50 -13.56 -9.00 1.78
N GLY A 51 -12.70 -9.99 2.00
CA GLY A 51 -13.03 -11.42 1.89
C GLY A 51 -12.90 -12.02 0.50
N VAL A 52 -12.70 -11.20 -0.54
CA VAL A 52 -12.43 -11.65 -1.91
C VAL A 52 -10.97 -11.38 -2.25
N GLU A 53 -10.22 -12.41 -2.62
CA GLU A 53 -8.83 -12.25 -3.06
C GLU A 53 -8.75 -12.04 -4.58
N GLU A 54 -8.15 -10.93 -5.00
CA GLU A 54 -7.97 -10.60 -6.41
C GLU A 54 -6.54 -10.10 -6.68
N VAL A 55 -6.02 -10.34 -7.89
CA VAL A 55 -4.74 -9.76 -8.30
C VAL A 55 -4.98 -8.33 -8.77
N MET A 56 -4.49 -7.37 -7.98
CA MET A 56 -4.68 -5.95 -8.19
C MET A 56 -3.35 -5.25 -8.49
N THR A 57 -3.43 -4.11 -9.17
CA THR A 57 -2.27 -3.27 -9.51
C THR A 57 -2.18 -2.11 -8.54
N LEU A 58 -1.01 -1.93 -7.93
CA LEU A 58 -0.68 -0.78 -7.10
C LEU A 58 -0.49 0.43 -8.02
N VAL A 59 -1.24 1.50 -7.77
CA VAL A 59 -1.25 2.69 -8.63
C VAL A 59 -0.99 3.98 -7.86
N ASN A 60 -0.60 5.01 -8.58
CA ASN A 60 -0.51 6.38 -8.07
C ASN A 60 -1.76 7.15 -8.53
N LYS A 61 -2.85 7.02 -7.78
CA LYS A 61 -4.12 7.71 -8.03
C LYS A 61 -4.74 8.15 -6.72
N ALA A 62 -5.52 9.21 -6.78
CA ALA A 62 -6.34 9.62 -5.65
C ALA A 62 -7.40 8.55 -5.33
N GLN A 63 -7.77 8.49 -4.05
CA GLN A 63 -8.95 7.75 -3.62
C GLN A 63 -10.20 8.30 -4.33
N GLY A 64 -11.08 7.41 -4.79
CA GLY A 64 -12.26 7.73 -5.62
C GLY A 64 -12.00 7.72 -7.12
N ALA A 65 -10.75 7.54 -7.56
CA ALA A 65 -10.34 7.54 -8.97
C ALA A 65 -9.74 6.20 -9.44
N LEU A 66 -9.92 5.11 -8.68
CA LEU A 66 -9.35 3.81 -9.05
C LEU A 66 -10.10 3.20 -10.24
N ASP A 67 -9.35 2.60 -11.16
CA ASP A 67 -9.89 1.76 -12.22
C ASP A 67 -10.06 0.30 -11.75
N PRO A 68 -10.78 -0.55 -12.50
CA PRO A 68 -10.93 -1.95 -12.14
C PRO A 68 -9.58 -2.67 -11.91
N SER A 69 -9.53 -3.48 -10.87
CA SER A 69 -8.35 -4.24 -10.43
C SER A 69 -7.16 -3.36 -10.03
N GLU A 70 -7.43 -2.19 -9.44
CA GLU A 70 -6.42 -1.29 -8.89
C GLU A 70 -6.60 -1.08 -7.38
N PHE A 71 -5.50 -0.74 -6.70
CA PHE A 71 -5.50 -0.38 -5.29
C PHE A 71 -4.41 0.64 -4.99
N ILE A 72 -4.58 1.34 -3.87
CA ILE A 72 -3.62 2.30 -3.34
C ILE A 72 -3.23 1.94 -1.91
N VAL A 73 -2.02 2.35 -1.56
CA VAL A 73 -1.51 2.34 -0.18
C VAL A 73 -0.97 3.72 0.10
N ASN A 74 -1.40 4.29 1.22
CA ASN A 74 -0.92 5.58 1.66
C ASN A 74 0.37 5.43 2.47
N ALA A 75 1.22 6.44 2.31
CA ALA A 75 2.35 6.69 3.17
C ALA A 75 2.50 8.19 3.43
N LYS A 76 3.06 8.55 4.57
CA LYS A 76 3.23 9.93 5.01
C LYS A 76 4.69 10.21 5.31
N ASP A 77 5.12 11.45 5.11
CA ASP A 77 6.37 11.98 5.65
C ASP A 77 6.12 12.88 6.86
N ASP A 78 7.12 13.67 7.23
CA ASP A 78 7.05 14.62 8.33
C ASP A 78 6.07 15.78 8.10
N SER A 79 5.66 16.04 6.85
CA SER A 79 4.59 17.00 6.58
C SER A 79 3.22 16.47 7.01
N GLY A 80 3.09 15.13 7.17
CA GLY A 80 1.84 14.47 7.50
C GLY A 80 0.86 14.31 6.34
N THR A 81 1.21 14.81 5.15
CA THR A 81 0.38 14.66 3.95
C THR A 81 0.47 13.23 3.44
N ALA A 82 -0.67 12.61 3.16
CA ALA A 82 -0.71 11.28 2.58
C ALA A 82 -0.32 11.33 1.10
N THR A 83 0.65 10.49 0.76
CA THR A 83 1.13 10.25 -0.62
C THR A 83 0.94 8.79 -0.98
N GLN A 84 0.81 8.48 -2.27
CA GLN A 84 0.60 7.11 -2.72
C GLN A 84 1.93 6.37 -2.89
N VAL A 85 1.99 5.17 -2.32
CA VAL A 85 3.07 4.23 -2.57
C VAL A 85 2.97 3.71 -4.00
N THR A 86 4.04 3.86 -4.76
CA THR A 86 4.10 3.41 -6.16
C THR A 86 4.90 2.13 -6.32
N LYS A 87 5.88 1.90 -5.45
CA LYS A 87 6.70 0.68 -5.42
C LYS A 87 7.12 0.34 -3.99
N PHE A 88 7.00 -0.93 -3.66
CA PHE A 88 7.53 -1.49 -2.43
C PHE A 88 8.78 -2.33 -2.67
N PHE A 89 9.71 -2.23 -1.73
CA PHE A 89 10.88 -3.10 -1.58
C PHE A 89 10.91 -3.65 -0.16
N ASN A 90 11.82 -4.59 0.12
CA ASN A 90 11.92 -5.21 1.45
C ASN A 90 12.02 -4.20 2.62
N ARG A 91 12.80 -3.12 2.45
CA ARG A 91 13.11 -2.13 3.50
C ARG A 91 12.89 -0.68 3.09
N THR A 92 12.50 -0.45 1.84
CA THR A 92 12.32 0.90 1.29
C THR A 92 11.06 0.95 0.43
N VAL A 93 10.59 2.16 0.19
CA VAL A 93 9.39 2.47 -0.59
C VAL A 93 9.70 3.65 -1.51
N ILE A 94 8.96 3.75 -2.62
CA ILE A 94 8.90 4.96 -3.43
C ILE A 94 7.47 5.50 -3.33
N THR A 95 7.36 6.75 -2.87
CA THR A 95 6.12 7.53 -2.80
C THR A 95 6.22 8.63 -3.84
N GLU A 96 5.25 8.73 -4.75
CA GLU A 96 5.10 9.82 -5.74
C GLU A 96 6.43 10.40 -6.28
N GLY A 97 7.15 9.64 -7.11
CA GLY A 97 8.45 10.04 -7.64
C GLY A 97 9.34 8.84 -7.98
N THR A 98 10.66 9.04 -7.86
CA THR A 98 11.66 7.98 -8.14
C THR A 98 12.55 7.64 -6.95
N ASP A 99 12.58 8.48 -5.92
CA ASP A 99 13.47 8.35 -4.78
C ASP A 99 13.01 7.26 -3.82
N LYS A 100 13.98 6.51 -3.29
CA LYS A 100 13.75 5.42 -2.35
C LYS A 100 13.95 5.90 -0.92
N TYR A 101 12.92 5.74 -0.12
CA TYR A 101 12.96 6.06 1.30
C TYR A 101 12.84 4.79 2.14
N PRO A 102 13.59 4.64 3.24
CA PRO A 102 13.23 3.72 4.31
C PRO A 102 11.77 3.92 4.72
N TYR A 103 11.10 2.83 5.13
CA TYR A 103 9.74 2.94 5.65
C TYR A 103 9.59 2.30 7.03
N THR A 104 8.67 2.86 7.80
CA THR A 104 8.12 2.30 9.04
C THR A 104 6.66 1.95 8.82
N LEU A 105 6.14 1.07 9.67
CA LEU A 105 4.74 0.66 9.70
C LEU A 105 4.14 1.24 10.98
N SER A 106 3.25 2.22 10.84
CA SER A 106 2.55 2.86 11.94
C SER A 106 1.29 3.55 11.43
N ASP A 107 0.30 3.71 12.29
CA ASP A 107 -0.91 4.50 12.04
C ASP A 107 -0.68 6.01 12.33
N SER A 108 0.43 6.34 12.96
CA SER A 108 0.75 7.65 13.52
C SER A 108 1.63 8.48 12.57
N ASN A 109 1.49 9.80 12.62
CA ASN A 109 2.21 10.77 11.76
C ASN A 109 3.73 10.92 12.05
N ALA A 110 4.33 10.07 12.87
CA ALA A 110 5.73 10.22 13.27
C ALA A 110 6.70 9.73 12.17
N ALA A 111 6.78 10.46 11.06
CA ALA A 111 7.85 10.32 10.07
C ALA A 111 8.86 11.47 10.20
N SER A 112 10.05 11.27 9.62
CA SER A 112 11.06 12.31 9.38
C SER A 112 11.19 12.50 7.86
N ALA A 113 11.68 13.63 7.35
CA ALA A 113 11.83 13.87 5.90
C ALA A 113 12.49 12.69 5.11
N SER A 114 13.39 11.95 5.77
CA SER A 114 14.13 10.83 5.19
C SER A 114 13.46 9.46 5.31
N VAL A 115 12.30 9.34 5.97
CA VAL A 115 11.60 8.06 6.23
C VAL A 115 10.11 8.22 5.93
N ARG A 116 9.49 7.20 5.32
CA ARG A 116 8.04 7.19 5.07
C ARG A 116 7.33 6.31 6.07
N THR A 117 6.24 6.80 6.67
CA THR A 117 5.36 5.97 7.48
C THR A 117 4.25 5.43 6.60
N VAL A 118 4.22 4.11 6.40
CA VAL A 118 3.16 3.42 5.64
C VAL A 118 2.05 3.03 6.60
N ASP A 119 0.80 3.30 6.21
CA ASP A 119 -0.36 3.02 7.05
C ASP A 119 -0.49 1.52 7.33
N VAL A 120 -0.92 1.21 8.56
CA VAL A 120 -1.10 -0.16 9.05
C VAL A 120 -2.55 -0.48 9.33
N ILE A 121 -2.85 -1.78 9.32
CA ILE A 121 -4.13 -2.28 9.82
C ILE A 121 -4.18 -2.04 11.33
N THR A 122 -5.29 -1.48 11.78
CA THR A 122 -5.59 -1.21 13.20
C THR A 122 -6.37 -2.34 13.86
#